data_AF-A0A2P5AGP7-F1
#
_entry.id   AF-A0A2P5AGP7-F1
#
_cell.length_a   1.000
_cell.length_b   1.000
_cell.length_c   1.000
_cell.angle_alpha   90.00
_cell.angle_beta   90.00
_cell.angle_gamma   90.00
#
_symmetry.space_group_name_H-M   'P 1'
#
loop_
_entity.id
_entity.type
_entity.pdbx_description
1 polymer ?
#
loop_
_entity_poly.entity_id
_entity_poly.type
_entity_poly.pdbx_seq_one_letter_code
_entity_poly.pdbx_strand_id
1 'polypeptide(L)'
;MITICQECKYAPKKDRGVVKCCLECFLKGHRLFRFKYGVSSSRFILNSTGACTTGSCLYSPDQVVRRATERLTKGFGVYDLLGNNCETFAVYCQTNKRMSLQAYSWKNRAKNFYDDLTSQPFSVKNTAKTLFKLGVTYKFDTLRHDREVHQQDHDDHHHHQEEKDDDDDEDDDDERPR
;
A
#
# COMPACT_ATOMS: atom_id res chain seq x y z
N MET A 1 4.05 -26.34 21.86
CA MET A 1 3.00 -26.89 20.98
C MET A 1 2.66 -25.88 19.90
N ILE A 2 2.43 -26.32 18.65
CA ILE A 2 1.91 -25.46 17.58
C ILE A 2 0.39 -25.50 17.71
N THR A 3 -0.23 -24.37 18.04
CA THR A 3 -1.69 -24.28 18.08
C THR A 3 -2.17 -23.94 16.67
N ILE A 4 -2.66 -24.95 15.95
CA ILE A 4 -3.37 -24.74 14.68
C ILE A 4 -4.76 -24.23 15.03
N CYS A 5 -5.17 -23.12 14.41
CA CYS A 5 -6.51 -22.59 14.61
C CYS A 5 -7.55 -23.56 14.02
N GLN A 6 -8.59 -23.91 14.77
CA GLN A 6 -9.62 -24.83 14.25
C GLN A 6 -10.53 -24.19 13.21
N GLU A 7 -10.70 -22.86 13.25
CA GLU A 7 -11.50 -22.11 12.27
C GLU A 7 -10.77 -21.92 10.93
N CYS A 8 -9.57 -21.35 10.96
CA CYS A 8 -8.87 -20.94 9.74
C CYS A 8 -7.72 -21.86 9.33
N LYS A 9 -7.40 -22.88 10.14
CA LYS A 9 -6.28 -23.83 9.94
C LYS A 9 -4.89 -23.18 9.77
N TYR A 10 -4.78 -21.87 9.96
CA TYR A 10 -3.52 -21.12 9.89
C TYR A 10 -2.52 -21.64 10.92
N ALA A 11 -1.31 -21.89 10.46
CA ALA A 11 -0.17 -22.38 11.23
C ALA A 11 0.99 -21.38 11.13
N PRO A 12 1.15 -20.43 12.07
CA PRO A 12 2.10 -19.31 11.98
C PRO A 12 3.57 -19.67 11.76
N LYS A 13 3.98 -20.90 12.12
CA LYS A 13 5.36 -21.38 11.95
C LYS A 13 5.60 -22.09 10.61
N LYS A 14 4.54 -22.52 9.93
CA LYS A 14 4.60 -23.30 8.68
C LYS A 14 4.19 -22.46 7.48
N ASP A 15 3.13 -21.69 7.63
CA ASP A 15 2.57 -20.91 6.53
C ASP A 15 3.40 -19.64 6.34
N ARG A 16 3.83 -19.40 5.09
CA ARG A 16 4.68 -18.28 4.68
C ARG A 16 4.10 -17.61 3.44
N GLY A 17 4.54 -16.37 3.19
CA GLY A 17 4.05 -15.58 2.05
C GLY A 17 2.68 -14.97 2.34
N VAL A 18 1.77 -15.04 1.37
CA VAL A 18 0.39 -14.57 1.54
C VAL A 18 -0.42 -15.68 2.21
N VAL A 19 -1.02 -15.36 3.35
CA VAL A 19 -1.78 -16.32 4.17
C VAL A 19 -3.17 -15.79 4.44
N LYS A 20 -4.14 -16.70 4.57
CA LYS A 20 -5.50 -16.40 5.03
C LYS A 20 -5.67 -16.91 6.44
N CYS A 21 -6.17 -16.07 7.34
CA CYS A 21 -6.46 -16.45 8.72
C CYS A 21 -7.74 -15.78 9.22
N CYS A 22 -8.31 -16.28 10.32
CA CYS A 22 -9.42 -15.60 11.00
C CYS A 22 -8.90 -14.35 11.71
N LEU A 23 -9.82 -13.42 12.01
CA LEU A 23 -9.46 -12.13 12.61
C LEU A 23 -8.81 -12.28 13.99
N GLU A 24 -9.24 -13.26 14.78
CA GLU A 24 -8.65 -13.54 16.09
C GLU A 24 -7.18 -13.94 15.98
N CYS A 25 -6.84 -14.83 15.03
CA CYS A 25 -5.47 -15.24 14.77
C CYS A 25 -4.62 -14.11 14.20
N PHE A 26 -5.19 -13.26 13.35
CA PHE A 26 -4.53 -12.07 12.84
C PHE A 26 -4.19 -11.08 13.96
N LEU A 27 -5.16 -10.81 14.85
CA LEU A 27 -5.01 -9.84 15.93
C LEU A 27 -4.06 -10.33 17.00
N LYS A 28 -4.12 -11.60 17.38
CA LYS A 28 -3.29 -12.18 18.45
C LYS A 28 -3.32 -11.33 19.73
N GLY A 29 -4.50 -10.82 20.09
CA GLY A 29 -4.71 -9.94 21.25
C GLY A 29 -4.36 -8.46 21.04
N HIS A 30 -3.91 -8.05 19.85
CA HIS A 30 -3.66 -6.65 19.50
C HIS A 30 -4.90 -5.97 18.91
N ARG A 31 -4.80 -4.65 18.70
CA ARG A 31 -5.86 -3.81 18.14
C ARG A 31 -5.72 -3.67 16.63
N LEU A 32 -6.85 -3.58 15.92
CA LEU A 32 -6.86 -3.21 14.52
C LEU A 32 -6.55 -1.71 14.37
N PHE A 33 -5.68 -1.41 13.41
CA PHE A 33 -5.52 -0.06 12.90
C PHE A 33 -6.03 -0.03 11.46
N ARG A 34 -6.95 0.90 11.17
CA ARG A 34 -7.49 1.06 9.82
C ARG A 34 -6.68 2.10 9.06
N PHE A 35 -6.02 1.65 7.99
CA PHE A 35 -5.34 2.51 7.04
C PHE A 35 -6.35 3.39 6.30
N LYS A 36 -6.02 4.67 6.09
CA LYS A 36 -6.93 5.65 5.45
C LYS A 36 -6.47 5.95 4.03
N TYR A 37 -7.38 5.80 3.07
CA TYR A 37 -7.18 6.14 1.67
C TYR A 37 -7.80 7.50 1.35
N GLY A 38 -7.35 8.13 0.26
CA GLY A 38 -7.89 9.39 -0.26
C GLY A 38 -7.79 10.56 0.72
N VAL A 39 -6.79 10.56 1.61
CA VAL A 39 -6.66 11.67 2.57
C VAL A 39 -6.08 12.92 1.90
N SER A 40 -6.43 14.11 2.39
CA SER A 40 -5.78 15.34 1.94
C SER A 40 -4.29 15.34 2.26
N SER A 41 -3.50 16.12 1.50
CA SER A 41 -2.07 16.30 1.77
C SER A 41 -1.79 16.80 3.18
N SER A 42 -2.60 17.72 3.71
CA SER A 42 -2.46 18.19 5.10
C SER A 42 -2.67 17.06 6.11
N ARG A 43 -3.71 16.24 5.90
CA ARG A 43 -4.00 15.09 6.77
C ARG A 43 -2.92 14.01 6.66
N PHE A 44 -2.33 13.82 5.49
CA PHE A 44 -1.18 12.94 5.31
C PHE A 44 0.03 13.37 6.15
N ILE A 45 0.42 14.65 6.07
CA ILE A 45 1.56 15.21 6.81
C ILE A 45 1.35 15.08 8.33
N LEU A 46 0.12 15.29 8.80
CA LEU A 46 -0.23 15.25 10.23
C LEU A 46 -0.38 13.83 10.81
N ASN A 47 -0.65 12.80 9.99
CA ASN A 47 -0.76 11.42 10.49
C ASN A 47 0.60 10.73 10.57
N SER A 48 0.67 9.64 11.33
CA SER A 48 1.85 8.77 11.34
C SER A 48 2.14 8.21 9.95
N THR A 49 3.41 8.10 9.58
CA THR A 49 3.78 7.50 8.29
C THR A 49 3.37 6.02 8.28
N GLY A 50 2.84 5.55 7.15
CA GLY A 50 2.29 4.19 7.03
C GLY A 50 0.90 4.01 7.65
N ALA A 51 0.19 5.10 7.96
CA ALA A 51 -1.18 5.08 8.47
C ALA A 51 -2.23 5.54 7.45
N CYS A 52 -1.81 6.24 6.40
CA CYS A 52 -2.68 6.77 5.36
C CYS A 52 -1.92 7.03 4.05
N THR A 53 -2.69 7.17 2.97
CA THR A 53 -2.23 7.57 1.62
C THR A 53 -3.18 8.60 1.02
N THR A 54 -2.66 9.45 0.14
CA THR A 54 -3.48 10.33 -0.70
C THR A 54 -4.15 9.60 -1.86
N GLY A 55 -3.71 8.37 -2.18
CA GLY A 55 -4.32 7.53 -3.21
C GLY A 55 -5.76 7.14 -2.88
N SER A 56 -6.64 7.26 -3.86
CA SER A 56 -8.05 6.91 -3.74
C SER A 56 -8.27 5.38 -3.79
N CYS A 57 -9.41 4.95 -3.26
CA CYS A 57 -9.89 3.58 -3.47
C CYS A 57 -10.42 3.46 -4.91
N LEU A 58 -9.67 2.78 -5.78
CA LEU A 58 -10.08 2.59 -7.18
C LEU A 58 -11.03 1.40 -7.37
N TYR A 59 -10.99 0.43 -6.45
CA TYR A 59 -11.69 -0.85 -6.61
C TYR A 59 -12.74 -1.08 -5.52
N SER A 60 -13.81 -1.78 -5.90
CA SER A 60 -14.85 -2.21 -4.97
C SER A 60 -14.30 -3.22 -3.94
N PRO A 61 -14.92 -3.37 -2.76
CA PRO A 61 -14.50 -4.36 -1.77
C PRO A 61 -14.35 -5.77 -2.33
N ASP A 62 -15.26 -6.19 -3.22
CA ASP A 62 -15.22 -7.52 -3.84
C ASP A 62 -14.03 -7.67 -4.79
N GLN A 63 -13.71 -6.64 -5.58
CA GLN A 63 -12.52 -6.62 -6.43
C GLN A 63 -11.23 -6.71 -5.61
N VAL A 64 -11.17 -6.01 -4.48
CA VAL A 64 -10.04 -6.03 -3.54
C VAL A 64 -9.87 -7.43 -2.93
N VAL A 65 -10.95 -8.04 -2.45
CA VAL A 65 -10.95 -9.40 -1.88
C VAL A 65 -10.56 -10.44 -2.93
N ARG A 66 -11.09 -10.33 -4.15
CA ARG A 66 -10.74 -11.21 -5.27
C ARG A 66 -9.25 -11.13 -5.56
N ARG A 67 -8.71 -9.90 -5.71
CA ARG A 67 -7.28 -9.67 -5.96
C ARG A 67 -6.40 -10.26 -4.85
N ALA A 68 -6.76 -10.05 -3.58
CA ALA A 68 -6.04 -10.63 -2.46
C ALA A 68 -6.09 -12.17 -2.48
N THR A 69 -7.25 -12.74 -2.80
CA THR A 69 -7.47 -14.19 -2.85
C THR A 69 -6.64 -14.84 -3.94
N GLU A 70 -6.53 -14.24 -5.12
CA GLU A 70 -5.66 -14.75 -6.19
C GLU A 70 -4.18 -14.83 -5.77
N ARG A 71 -3.74 -13.94 -4.88
CA ARG A 71 -2.35 -13.93 -4.40
C ARG A 71 -2.07 -15.01 -3.34
N LEU A 72 -3.10 -15.63 -2.76
CA LEU A 72 -2.92 -16.77 -1.85
C LEU A 72 -2.29 -17.97 -2.57
N THR A 73 -2.67 -18.22 -3.82
CA THR A 73 -2.15 -19.34 -4.61
C THR A 73 -0.96 -18.94 -5.47
N LYS A 74 -1.04 -17.77 -6.13
CA LYS A 74 0.03 -17.27 -7.03
C LYS A 74 1.25 -16.75 -6.26
N GLY A 75 1.11 -16.46 -4.98
CA GLY A 75 2.11 -15.76 -4.19
C GLY A 75 2.23 -14.28 -4.54
N PHE A 76 3.10 -13.58 -3.81
CA PHE A 76 3.30 -12.14 -3.95
C PHE A 76 4.78 -11.73 -3.98
N GLY A 77 5.66 -12.61 -4.46
CA GLY A 77 7.11 -12.40 -4.44
C GLY A 77 7.73 -12.63 -3.06
N VAL A 78 9.06 -12.45 -2.98
CA VAL A 78 9.82 -12.63 -1.73
C VAL A 78 9.51 -11.47 -0.78
N TYR A 79 9.24 -11.81 0.48
CA TYR A 79 8.98 -10.79 1.50
C TYR A 79 10.25 -10.04 1.86
N ASP A 80 10.20 -8.70 1.77
CA ASP A 80 11.28 -7.80 2.17
C ASP A 80 10.70 -6.64 2.99
N LEU A 81 11.18 -6.50 4.24
CA LEU A 81 10.74 -5.46 5.17
C LEU A 81 10.89 -4.03 4.60
N LEU A 82 11.94 -3.78 3.82
CA LEU A 82 12.23 -2.47 3.21
C LEU A 82 11.80 -2.40 1.73
N GLY A 83 10.91 -3.28 1.30
CA GLY A 83 10.42 -3.30 -0.07
C GLY A 83 9.06 -4.00 -0.15
N ASN A 84 9.08 -5.26 -0.55
CA ASN A 84 7.89 -6.07 -0.73
C ASN A 84 7.34 -6.60 0.61
N ASN A 85 6.76 -5.69 1.41
CA ASN A 85 6.25 -5.97 2.75
C ASN A 85 4.71 -6.01 2.79
N CYS A 86 4.15 -6.00 4.01
CA CYS A 86 2.71 -6.05 4.26
C CYS A 86 1.96 -4.83 3.68
N GLU A 87 2.55 -3.63 3.74
CA GLU A 87 1.94 -2.42 3.19
C GLU A 87 1.90 -2.49 1.67
N THR A 88 2.98 -2.96 1.03
CA THR A 88 3.01 -3.21 -0.42
C THR A 88 1.90 -4.15 -0.86
N PHE A 89 1.63 -5.21 -0.08
CA PHE A 89 0.53 -6.12 -0.36
C PHE A 89 -0.85 -5.46 -0.20
N ALA A 90 -1.07 -4.73 0.89
CA ALA A 90 -2.35 -4.07 1.16
C ALA A 90 -2.66 -2.97 0.12
N VAL A 91 -1.68 -2.15 -0.25
CA VAL A 91 -1.82 -1.14 -1.29
C VAL A 91 -2.09 -1.79 -2.64
N TYR A 92 -1.34 -2.83 -3.02
CA TYR A 92 -1.61 -3.59 -4.25
C TYR A 92 -3.03 -4.13 -4.31
N CYS A 93 -3.53 -4.66 -3.18
CA CYS A 93 -4.92 -5.12 -3.13
C CYS A 93 -5.93 -4.00 -3.37
N GLN A 94 -5.65 -2.77 -2.92
CA GLN A 94 -6.57 -1.62 -2.99
C GLN A 94 -6.42 -0.77 -4.26
N THR A 95 -5.24 -0.74 -4.89
CA THR A 95 -4.91 0.19 -5.98
C THR A 95 -4.19 -0.46 -7.16
N ASN A 96 -3.92 -1.77 -7.10
CA ASN A 96 -3.14 -2.52 -8.10
C ASN A 96 -1.66 -2.05 -8.25
N LYS A 97 -1.19 -1.16 -7.36
CA LYS A 97 0.18 -0.63 -7.34
C LYS A 97 1.03 -1.24 -6.24
N ARG A 98 2.33 -1.37 -6.47
CA ARG A 98 3.29 -1.90 -5.48
C ARG A 98 4.09 -0.76 -4.87
N MET A 99 3.73 -0.34 -3.67
CA MET A 99 4.47 0.68 -2.93
C MET A 99 4.35 0.46 -1.42
N SER A 100 5.36 0.91 -0.68
CA SER A 100 5.31 0.99 0.78
C SER A 100 5.88 2.31 1.25
N LEU A 101 5.02 3.14 1.86
CA LEU A 101 5.42 4.38 2.50
C LEU A 101 6.29 4.12 3.72
N GLN A 102 6.07 3.02 4.45
CA GLN A 102 6.92 2.58 5.54
C GLN A 102 8.35 2.32 5.05
N ALA A 103 8.51 1.57 3.96
CA ALA A 103 9.80 1.26 3.37
C ALA A 103 10.49 2.52 2.84
N TYR A 104 9.79 3.34 2.04
CA TYR A 104 10.30 4.60 1.51
C TYR A 104 10.75 5.53 2.63
N SER A 105 9.92 5.67 3.66
CA SER A 105 10.21 6.45 4.84
C SER A 105 11.49 6.02 5.54
N TRP A 106 11.64 4.72 5.80
CA TRP A 106 12.81 4.18 6.48
C TRP A 106 14.09 4.42 5.67
N LYS A 107 14.03 4.23 4.35
CA LYS A 107 15.15 4.51 3.44
C LYS A 107 15.54 5.99 3.48
N ASN A 108 14.57 6.90 3.39
CA ASN A 108 14.85 8.34 3.46
C ASN A 108 15.40 8.77 4.83
N ARG A 109 14.87 8.21 5.93
CA ARG A 109 15.37 8.51 7.28
C ARG A 109 16.81 8.02 7.46
N ALA A 110 17.12 6.82 7.00
CA ALA A 110 18.47 6.26 7.07
C ALA A 110 19.47 7.09 6.23
N LYS A 111 19.08 7.47 5.00
CA LYS A 111 19.90 8.33 4.14
C LYS A 111 20.20 9.67 4.79
N ASN A 112 19.17 10.37 5.25
CA ASN A 112 19.32 11.67 5.89
C ASN A 112 20.17 11.61 7.16
N PHE A 113 20.04 10.55 7.96
CA PHE A 113 20.86 10.36 9.16
C PHE A 113 22.31 10.05 8.82
N TYR A 114 22.56 9.28 7.75
CA TYR A 114 23.91 9.04 7.25
C TYR A 114 24.57 10.34 6.76
N ASP A 115 23.84 11.16 6.00
CA ASP A 115 24.30 12.46 5.52
C ASP A 115 24.60 13.41 6.70
N ASP A 116 23.78 13.41 7.75
CA ASP A 116 23.99 14.21 8.98
C ASP A 116 25.25 13.76 9.74
N LEU A 117 25.42 12.45 9.95
CA LEU A 117 26.60 11.91 10.63
C LEU A 117 27.91 12.17 9.89
N THR A 118 27.86 12.22 8.55
CA THR A 118 29.05 12.43 7.71
C THR A 118 29.41 13.91 7.51
N SER A 119 28.54 14.85 7.92
CA SER A 119 28.67 16.29 7.63
C SER A 119 29.23 17.18 8.77
N GLN A 120 30.00 16.65 9.74
CA GLN A 120 30.74 17.43 10.79
C GLN A 120 29.90 17.98 12.00
N PRO A 121 30.53 18.46 13.13
CA PRO A 121 30.07 18.16 14.50
C PRO A 121 28.89 19.00 15.02
N PHE A 122 28.13 18.36 15.91
CA PHE A 122 26.88 18.83 16.51
C PHE A 122 27.01 20.15 17.31
N SER A 123 26.32 21.20 16.85
CA SER A 123 26.07 22.44 17.60
C SER A 123 24.62 22.52 18.08
N VAL A 124 24.42 22.44 19.40
CA VAL A 124 23.15 22.13 20.09
C VAL A 124 21.96 23.06 19.75
N LYS A 125 22.20 24.36 19.46
CA LYS A 125 21.13 25.32 19.12
C LYS A 125 20.67 25.20 17.66
N ASN A 126 21.59 24.91 16.74
CA ASN A 126 21.24 24.65 15.35
C ASN A 126 20.58 23.28 15.19
N THR A 127 20.94 22.31 16.04
CA THR A 127 20.38 20.95 16.06
C THR A 127 18.86 20.91 16.10
N ALA A 128 18.20 21.69 16.97
CA ALA A 128 16.73 21.68 17.07
C ALA A 128 16.05 22.19 15.80
N LYS A 129 16.54 23.29 15.23
CA LYS A 129 16.05 23.86 13.97
C LYS A 129 16.29 22.90 12.79
N THR A 130 17.46 22.25 12.77
CA THR A 130 17.81 21.24 11.77
C THR A 130 16.91 20.01 11.88
N LEU A 131 16.70 19.48 13.08
CA LEU A 131 15.80 18.33 13.32
C LEU A 131 14.36 18.64 12.93
N PHE A 132 13.86 19.84 13.27
CA PHE A 132 12.52 20.26 12.86
C PHE A 132 12.42 20.36 11.33
N LYS A 133 13.39 21.04 10.69
CA LYS A 133 13.45 21.14 9.22
C LYS A 133 13.51 19.76 8.59
N LEU A 134 14.34 18.86 9.11
CA LEU A 134 14.49 17.49 8.62
C LEU A 134 13.19 16.70 8.76
N GLY A 135 12.51 16.81 9.91
CA GLY A 135 11.22 16.17 10.16
C GLY A 135 10.13 16.65 9.20
N VAL A 136 10.08 17.96 8.92
CA VAL A 136 9.13 18.56 7.98
C VAL A 136 9.45 18.15 6.54
N THR A 137 10.69 18.33 6.08
CA THR A 137 11.11 17.97 4.72
C THR A 137 10.86 16.49 4.42
N TYR A 138 11.19 15.60 5.35
CA TYR A 138 10.93 14.16 5.22
C TYR A 138 9.44 13.85 5.01
N LYS A 139 8.53 14.54 5.72
CA LYS A 139 7.08 14.37 5.55
C LYS A 139 6.64 14.82 4.17
N PHE A 140 7.15 15.95 3.69
CA PHE A 140 6.87 16.44 2.34
C PHE A 140 7.44 15.54 1.24
N ASP A 141 8.64 14.97 1.41
CA ASP A 141 9.22 14.04 0.45
C ASP A 141 8.42 12.74 0.35
N THR A 142 7.97 12.23 1.50
CA THR A 142 7.08 11.05 1.56
C THR A 142 5.73 11.34 0.90
N LEU A 143 5.15 12.52 1.11
CA LEU A 143 3.94 12.95 0.43
C LEU A 143 4.13 13.09 -1.08
N ARG A 144 5.27 13.64 -1.52
CA ARG A 144 5.58 13.80 -2.94
C ARG A 144 5.62 12.43 -3.62
N HIS A 145 6.35 11.49 -3.03
CA HIS A 145 6.42 10.12 -3.54
C HIS A 145 5.05 9.42 -3.56
N ASP A 146 4.26 9.57 -2.50
CA ASP A 146 2.89 9.04 -2.44
C ASP A 146 2.03 9.59 -3.60
N ARG A 147 2.08 10.91 -3.83
CA ARG A 147 1.35 11.54 -4.94
C ARG A 147 1.86 11.09 -6.29
N GLU A 148 3.17 11.05 -6.53
CA GLU A 148 3.75 10.58 -7.81
C GLU A 148 3.25 9.18 -8.17
N VAL A 149 3.24 8.26 -7.21
CA VAL A 149 2.74 6.90 -7.44
C VAL A 149 1.24 6.90 -7.76
N HIS A 150 0.45 7.78 -7.15
CA HIS A 150 -1.00 7.88 -7.38
C HIS A 150 -1.40 8.81 -8.53
N GLN A 151 -0.51 9.66 -9.04
CA GLN A 151 -0.84 10.64 -10.08
C GLN A 151 -0.74 10.04 -11.49
N GLN A 152 -0.03 8.91 -11.63
CA GLN A 152 -0.14 8.02 -12.80
C GLN A 152 -1.59 7.51 -13.05
N ASP A 153 -2.53 7.71 -12.10
CA ASP A 153 -3.91 7.22 -12.23
C ASP A 153 -4.84 8.09 -13.09
N HIS A 154 -4.55 9.36 -13.36
CA HIS A 154 -5.53 10.18 -14.11
C HIS A 154 -5.49 9.91 -15.63
N ASP A 155 -4.35 9.45 -16.15
CA ASP A 155 -4.15 9.27 -17.59
C ASP A 155 -4.55 7.86 -18.04
N ASP A 156 -4.20 6.81 -17.27
CA ASP A 156 -4.44 5.41 -17.68
C ASP A 156 -5.89 4.94 -17.45
N HIS A 157 -6.57 5.43 -16.40
CA HIS A 157 -7.94 5.01 -16.09
C HIS A 157 -8.98 5.63 -17.03
N HIS A 158 -8.72 6.83 -17.57
CA HIS A 158 -9.56 7.45 -18.61
C HIS A 158 -9.50 6.63 -19.90
N HIS A 159 -8.29 6.14 -20.25
CA HIS A 159 -8.07 5.41 -21.50
C HIS A 159 -8.74 4.03 -21.52
N HIS A 160 -8.71 3.28 -20.40
CA HIS A 160 -9.36 1.97 -20.30
C HIS A 160 -10.88 2.00 -20.09
N GLN A 161 -11.45 3.17 -19.80
CA GLN A 161 -12.89 3.33 -19.67
C GLN A 161 -13.51 3.72 -21.02
N GLU A 162 -12.81 4.55 -21.82
CA GLU A 162 -13.18 4.84 -23.21
C GLU A 162 -13.16 3.57 -24.09
N GLU A 163 -12.16 2.69 -23.95
CA GLU A 163 -12.07 1.45 -24.76
C GLU A 163 -13.17 0.41 -24.44
N LYS A 164 -13.97 0.58 -23.39
CA LYS A 164 -15.04 -0.37 -23.04
C LYS A 164 -16.43 0.07 -23.45
N ASP A 165 -16.59 1.33 -23.82
CA ASP A 165 -17.89 1.90 -24.19
C ASP A 165 -18.13 1.85 -25.72
N ASP A 166 -17.14 1.39 -26.51
CA ASP A 166 -17.20 1.32 -27.99
C ASP A 166 -17.57 -0.07 -28.56
N ASP A 167 -17.76 -1.11 -27.72
CA ASP A 167 -17.97 -2.51 -28.18
C ASP A 167 -19.41 -3.04 -28.04
N ASP A 168 -20.37 -2.22 -27.61
CA ASP A 168 -21.78 -2.62 -27.44
C ASP A 168 -22.71 -1.73 -28.30
N ASP A 169 -22.80 -1.98 -29.61
CA ASP A 169 -23.96 -1.59 -30.43
C ASP A 169 -24.15 -2.56 -31.63
N GLU A 170 -25.20 -3.39 -31.50
CA GLU A 170 -26.13 -3.92 -32.52
C GLU A 170 -25.62 -4.83 -33.67
N ASP A 171 -26.32 -5.87 -34.13
CA ASP A 171 -27.38 -6.75 -33.63
C ASP A 171 -27.59 -7.87 -34.66
N ASP A 172 -28.26 -8.94 -34.21
CA ASP A 172 -28.77 -10.10 -34.94
C ASP A 172 -29.44 -9.82 -36.30
N ASP A 173 -29.20 -10.71 -37.28
CA ASP A 173 -30.19 -11.01 -38.31
C ASP A 173 -30.47 -12.52 -38.37
N ASP A 174 -31.73 -12.81 -38.11
CA ASP A 174 -32.35 -14.06 -37.70
C ASP A 174 -32.47 -15.08 -38.84
N GLU A 175 -32.15 -16.33 -38.51
CA GLU A 175 -32.29 -17.52 -39.32
C GLU A 175 -33.79 -17.90 -39.37
N ARG A 176 -34.40 -18.07 -40.56
CA ARG A 176 -35.75 -18.68 -40.65
C ARG A 176 -35.81 -19.89 -41.59
N PRO A 177 -36.31 -21.06 -41.14
CA PRO A 177 -36.29 -22.29 -41.92
C PRO A 177 -37.58 -22.53 -42.71
N ARG A 178 -37.44 -22.99 -43.96
CA ARG A 178 -38.04 -24.21 -44.53
C ARG A 178 -37.47 -24.48 -45.92
#